data_AF-A0A356ZV88-F1
#
_entry.id   AF-A0A356ZV88-F1
#
_cell.length_a   1.000
_cell.length_b   1.000
_cell.length_c   1.000
_cell.angle_alpha   90.00
_cell.angle_beta   90.00
_cell.angle_gamma   90.00
#
_symmetry.space_group_name_H-M   'P 1'
#
loop_
_entity.id
_entity.type
_entity.pdbx_description
1 polymer ?
#
loop_
_entity_poly.entity_id
_entity_poly.type
_entity_poly.pdbx_seq_one_letter_code
_entity_poly.pdbx_strand_id
1 'polypeptide(L)' 'MDIKLVNIGFGNIVSANRIVAIVSPDSAPIKRIITEARDRGVLIDATYGRRTRAVIITDSDHVILSAVQP' A
#
# COMPACT_ATOMS: atom_id res chain seq x y z
N MET A 1 0.01 15.47 18.90
CA MET A 1 0.80 14.44 18.21
C MET A 1 0.68 14.74 16.73
N ASP A 2 1.77 15.17 16.09
CA ASP A 2 1.71 15.59 14.69
C ASP A 2 1.45 14.41 13.77
N ILE A 3 0.58 14.61 12.78
CA ILE A 3 0.31 13.61 11.75
C ILE A 3 1.51 13.59 10.81
N LYS A 4 2.31 12.53 10.88
CA LYS A 4 3.41 12.31 9.95
C LYS A 4 2.86 11.71 8.66
N LEU A 5 3.13 12.36 7.54
CA LEU A 5 2.65 11.98 6.21
C LEU A 5 3.81 11.44 5.35
N VAL A 6 3.54 10.44 4.53
CA VAL A 6 4.49 9.83 3.59
C VAL A 6 3.92 9.86 2.18
N ASN A 7 4.70 10.37 1.22
CA ASN A 7 4.34 10.36 -0.19
C ASN A 7 4.49 8.93 -0.76
N ILE A 8 3.47 8.45 -1.45
CA ILE A 8 3.44 7.10 -2.04
C ILE A 8 3.28 7.12 -3.57
N GLY A 9 3.58 8.27 -4.19
CA GLY A 9 3.55 8.51 -5.64
C GLY A 9 2.33 9.27 -6.13
N PHE A 10 2.46 9.98 -7.25
CA PHE A 10 1.36 10.68 -7.96
C PHE A 10 0.50 11.61 -7.12
N GLY A 11 1.08 12.26 -6.11
CA GLY A 11 0.35 13.13 -5.20
C GLY A 11 -0.45 12.38 -4.13
N ASN A 12 -0.36 11.05 -4.08
CA ASN A 12 -0.95 10.24 -3.02
C ASN A 12 -0.07 10.28 -1.77
N ILE A 13 -0.73 10.33 -0.63
CA ILE A 13 -0.10 10.48 0.69
C ILE A 13 -0.79 9.53 1.66
N VAL A 14 -0.02 8.89 2.55
CA VAL A 14 -0.54 8.04 3.63
C VAL A 14 -0.04 8.54 4.99
N SER A 15 -0.81 8.29 6.05
CA SER A 15 -0.36 8.52 7.43
C SER A 15 0.72 7.50 7.81
N ALA A 16 1.93 7.98 8.08
CA ALA A 16 3.07 7.16 8.45
C ALA A 16 2.80 6.33 9.71
N ASN A 17 2.04 6.90 10.65
CA ASN A 17 1.73 6.27 11.94
C ASN A 17 0.76 5.08 11.81
N ARG A 18 0.13 4.90 10.65
CA ARG A 18 -0.79 3.79 10.35
C ARG A 18 -0.11 2.66 9.57
N ILE A 19 1.14 2.83 9.14
CA ILE A 19 1.86 1.80 8.38
C ILE A 19 2.40 0.75 9.34
N VAL A 20 2.02 -0.50 9.14
CA VAL A 20 2.60 -1.67 9.82
C VAL A 20 3.83 -2.16 9.07
N ALA A 21 3.75 -2.24 7.74
CA ALA A 21 4.86 -2.70 6.90
C ALA A 21 4.80 -2.14 5.48
N ILE A 22 5.97 -2.06 4.83
CA ILE A 22 6.09 -1.84 3.39
C ILE A 22 6.87 -3.02 2.82
N VAL A 23 6.30 -3.72 1.84
CA VAL A 23 6.85 -4.97 1.28
C VAL A 23 6.84 -4.96 -0.25
N SER A 24 7.69 -5.77 -0.86
CA SER A 24 7.70 -5.96 -2.31
C SER A 24 6.50 -6.80 -2.77
N PRO A 25 5.86 -6.45 -3.92
CA PRO A 25 4.77 -7.24 -4.50
C PRO A 25 5.20 -8.54 -5.17
N ASP A 26 6.50 -8.86 -5.22
CA ASP A 26 7.01 -9.94 -6.08
C ASP A 26 6.70 -11.35 -5.54
N SER A 27 6.54 -11.51 -4.22
CA SER A 27 6.34 -12.82 -3.59
C SER A 27 4.89 -13.32 -3.69
N ALA A 28 4.72 -14.64 -3.80
CA ALA A 28 3.40 -15.27 -3.87
C ALA A 28 2.48 -14.96 -2.66
N PRO A 29 2.98 -14.95 -1.40
CA PRO A 29 2.17 -14.54 -0.24
C PRO A 29 1.66 -13.11 -0.34
N ILE A 30 2.50 -12.16 -0.79
CA ILE A 30 2.07 -10.76 -0.93
C ILE A 30 1.02 -10.62 -2.03
N LYS A 31 1.18 -11.32 -3.16
CA LYS A 31 0.15 -11.34 -4.21
C LYS A 31 -1.20 -11.85 -3.69
N ARG A 32 -1.20 -12.86 -2.81
CA ARG A 32 -2.43 -13.35 -2.16
C ARG A 32 -3.07 -12.28 -1.27
N ILE A 33 -2.29 -11.57 -0.47
CA ILE A 33 -2.79 -10.48 0.38
C ILE A 33 -3.44 -9.37 -0.48
N ILE A 34 -2.84 -9.02 -1.62
CA ILE A 34 -3.42 -8.03 -2.54
C ILE A 34 -4.79 -8.49 -3.06
N THR A 35 -4.89 -9.75 -3.48
CA THR A 35 -6.15 -10.32 -3.98
C THR A 35 -7.20 -10.36 -2.86
N GLU A 36 -6.84 -10.83 -1.67
CA GLU A 36 -7.76 -10.88 -0.53
C GLU A 36 -8.28 -9.49 -0.14
N ALA A 37 -7.39 -8.49 -0.09
CA ALA A 37 -7.79 -7.11 0.18
C ALA A 37 -8.73 -6.55 -0.89
N ARG A 38 -8.54 -6.92 -2.17
CA ARG A 38 -9.43 -6.55 -3.27
C ARG A 38 -10.81 -7.16 -3.06
N ASP A 39 -10.86 -8.45 -2.77
CA ASP A 39 -12.12 -9.19 -2.59
C ASP A 39 -12.89 -8.68 -1.37
N ARG A 40 -12.17 -8.26 -0.32
CA ARG A 40 -12.74 -7.61 0.88
C ARG A 40 -13.13 -6.14 0.68
N GLY A 41 -12.78 -5.53 -0.46
CA GLY A 41 -13.03 -4.11 -0.72
C GLY A 41 -12.16 -3.14 0.09
N VAL A 42 -11.02 -3.59 0.64
CA VAL A 42 -10.07 -2.80 1.43
C VAL A 42 -8.73 -2.55 0.70
N LEU A 43 -8.66 -2.88 -0.58
CA LEU A 43 -7.51 -2.54 -1.43
C LEU A 43 -7.63 -1.11 -1.95
N ILE A 44 -6.58 -0.31 -1.74
CA ILE A 44 -6.43 1.03 -2.31
C ILE A 44 -5.34 0.97 -3.38
N ASP A 45 -5.70 1.18 -4.64
CA ASP A 45 -4.73 1.23 -5.73
C ASP A 45 -4.28 2.68 -5.99
N ALA A 46 -3.07 3.02 -5.52
CA ALA A 46 -2.43 4.32 -5.73
C ALA A 46 -1.37 4.29 -6.85
N THR A 47 -1.38 3.27 -7.72
CA THR A 47 -0.36 3.09 -8.77
C THR A 47 -0.60 3.92 -10.02
N TYR A 48 -1.83 4.44 -10.21
CA TYR A 48 -2.24 5.15 -11.43
C TYR A 48 -2.01 4.30 -12.70
N GLY A 49 -2.30 2.99 -12.62
CA GLY A 49 -2.15 2.04 -13.73
C GLY A 49 -0.70 1.66 -14.05
N ARG A 50 0.27 2.09 -13.24
CA ARG A 50 1.69 1.72 -13.39
C ARG A 50 1.99 0.43 -12.65
N ARG A 51 3.17 -0.13 -12.92
CA ARG A 51 3.66 -1.30 -12.20
C ARG A 51 3.72 -1.03 -10.70
N THR A 52 3.06 -1.86 -9.90
CA THR A 52 3.22 -1.90 -8.45
C THR A 52 4.67 -2.17 -8.09
N ARG A 53 5.27 -1.30 -7.28
CA ARG A 53 6.64 -1.42 -6.76
C ARG A 53 6.67 -1.65 -5.25
N ALA A 54 5.64 -1.24 -4.53
CA ALA A 54 5.46 -1.51 -3.12
C ALA A 54 4.02 -1.81 -2.76
N VAL A 55 3.87 -2.57 -1.68
CA VAL A 55 2.61 -2.85 -1.01
C VAL A 55 2.75 -2.36 0.42
N ILE A 56 1.86 -1.46 0.82
CA ILE A 56 1.83 -0.87 2.15
C ILE A 56 0.71 -1.55 2.92
N ILE A 57 1.04 -2.14 4.06
CA ILE A 57 0.08 -2.75 4.98
C ILE A 57 -0.17 -1.78 6.12
N THR A 58 -1.44 -1.51 6.38
CA THR A 58 -1.86 -0.62 7.47
C THR A 58 -2.41 -1.39 8.68
N ASP A 59 -2.49 -0.72 9.83
CA ASP A 59 -3.12 -1.23 11.05
C ASP A 59 -4.65 -1.39 10.95
N SER A 60 -5.24 -0.92 9.86
CA SER A 60 -6.68 -0.94 9.57
C SER A 60 -7.09 -1.99 8.54
N ASP A 61 -6.23 -2.98 8.30
CA ASP A 61 -6.31 -4.00 7.23
C ASP A 61 -6.29 -3.48 5.80
N HIS A 62 -6.32 -2.16 5.57
CA HIS A 62 -6.15 -1.61 4.23
C HIS A 62 -4.78 -1.97 3.68
N VAL A 63 -4.78 -2.41 2.42
CA VAL A 63 -3.59 -2.70 1.63
C VAL A 63 -3.50 -1.64 0.54
N ILE A 64 -2.38 -0.92 0.48
CA ILE A 64 -2.21 0.18 -0.47
C ILE A 64 -1.11 -0.17 -1.46
N LEU A 65 -1.43 -0.14 -2.76
CA LEU A 65 -0.46 -0.37 -3.83
C LEU A 65 0.21 0.95 -4.21
N SER A 66 1.54 0.96 -4.22
CA SER A 66 2.33 2.10 -4.66
C SER A 66 3.21 1.73 -5.85
N ALA A 67 3.36 2.66 -6.79
CA ALA A 67 4.30 2.55 -7.91
C ALA A 67 5.65 3.22 -7.62
N VAL A 68 5.86 3.74 -6.40
CA VAL A 68 7.13 4.28 -5.94
C VAL A 68 7.88 3.20 -5.16
N GLN A 69 9.19 3.13 -5.33
CA GLN A 69 10.02 2.19 -4.59
C GLN A 69 10.31 2.77 -3.19
N PRO A 70 10.23 1.96 -2.13
CA PRO A 70 10.62 2.37 -0.78
C PRO A 70 12.12 2.57 -0.67
#